data_AF-A0AB73H1K8-F1
#
_entry.id   AF-A0AB73H1K8-F1
#
_cell.length_a   1.000
_cell.length_b   1.000
_cell.length_c   1.000
_cell.angle_alpha   90.00
_cell.angle_beta   90.00
_cell.angle_gamma   90.00
#
_symmetry.space_group_name_H-M   'P 1'
#
loop_
_entity.id
_entity.type
_entity.pdbx_description
1 polymer ?
#
loop_
_entity_poly.entity_id
_entity_poly.type
_entity_poly.pdbx_seq_one_letter_code
_entity_poly.pdbx_strand_id
1 'polypeptide(L)'
;MQPVHPDNHVFTVAGRVAGLGDQKGAYVIATSPEELVARFRDWDFEVTSIASLADVRQSVEILDAIASCSAEVGAEEYLDLFPVEPGQRRQSSNVFTFVGKYVGGGRVSEATAMAGFGTAADASALSGYLRSAGFDVLSVMSHSEALDLQAEMRLVACDALADEAHLVNLKEL
;
A
#
# COMPACT_ATOMS: atom_id res chain seq x y z
N MET A 1 11.96 20.39 -4.18
CA MET A 1 11.28 20.72 -2.91
C MET A 1 11.91 19.87 -1.81
N GLN A 2 12.22 20.46 -0.66
CA GLN A 2 12.83 19.75 0.47
C GLN A 2 11.72 19.37 1.46
N PRO A 3 11.66 18.13 1.98
CA PRO A 3 10.67 17.74 2.98
C PRO A 3 10.85 18.54 4.26
N VAL A 4 9.73 18.99 4.85
CA VAL A 4 9.68 19.63 6.17
C VAL A 4 9.14 18.68 7.24
N HIS A 5 8.48 17.59 6.83
CA HIS A 5 8.07 16.50 7.70
C HIS A 5 8.91 15.24 7.45
N PRO A 6 9.35 14.53 8.51
CA PRO A 6 9.98 13.22 8.39
C PRO A 6 9.06 12.19 7.72
N ASP A 7 9.64 11.26 6.96
CA ASP A 7 8.87 10.22 6.24
C ASP A 7 8.03 9.34 7.17
N ASN A 8 8.51 9.08 8.39
CA ASN A 8 7.79 8.32 9.41
C ASN A 8 6.65 9.11 10.07
N HIS A 9 6.47 10.38 9.72
CA HIS A 9 5.39 11.24 10.22
C HIS A 9 4.33 11.56 9.18
N VAL A 10 4.52 11.15 7.93
CA VAL A 10 3.56 11.36 6.84
C VAL A 10 2.87 10.03 6.57
N PHE A 11 1.56 9.98 6.78
CA PHE A 11 0.78 8.76 6.67
C PHE A 11 -0.25 8.89 5.56
N THR A 12 -0.50 7.79 4.85
CA THR A 12 -1.72 7.57 4.10
C THR A 12 -2.63 6.66 4.90
N VAL A 13 -3.92 6.95 4.88
CA VAL A 13 -4.95 6.28 5.64
C VAL A 13 -6.07 5.95 4.69
N ALA A 14 -6.56 4.71 4.72
CA ALA A 14 -7.84 4.39 4.12
C ALA A 14 -8.79 3.88 5.20
N GLY A 15 -10.06 4.18 5.04
CA GLY A 15 -11.10 3.77 5.96
C GLY A 15 -12.47 4.17 5.47
N ARG A 16 -13.45 4.18 6.37
CA ARG A 16 -14.83 4.53 6.06
C ARG A 16 -15.48 5.25 7.23
N VAL A 17 -16.40 6.15 6.94
CA VAL A 17 -17.27 6.71 7.99
C VAL A 17 -18.37 5.70 8.32
N ALA A 18 -18.54 5.39 9.60
CA ALA A 18 -19.56 4.45 10.05
C ALA A 18 -20.95 4.86 9.53
N GLY A 19 -21.63 3.94 8.83
CA GLY A 19 -22.99 4.17 8.32
C GLY A 19 -23.09 4.80 6.91
N LEU A 20 -21.99 5.32 6.34
CA LEU A 20 -22.00 5.87 4.97
C LEU A 20 -21.47 4.91 3.90
N GLY A 21 -20.76 3.84 4.29
CA GLY A 21 -20.38 2.73 3.42
C GLY A 21 -19.24 3.00 2.44
N ASP A 22 -19.02 4.25 2.04
CA ASP A 22 -17.96 4.61 1.09
C ASP A 22 -16.57 4.63 1.72
N GLN A 23 -15.61 4.01 1.02
CA GLN A 23 -14.21 4.06 1.40
C GLN A 23 -13.63 5.44 1.05
N LYS A 24 -12.92 6.05 1.99
CA LYS A 24 -12.20 7.31 1.79
C LYS A 24 -10.73 7.12 2.12
N GLY A 25 -9.87 7.78 1.35
CA GLY A 25 -8.43 7.87 1.60
C GLY A 25 -8.06 9.25 2.14
N ALA A 26 -7.03 9.37 2.97
CA ALA A 26 -6.50 10.66 3.43
C ALA A 26 -5.01 10.61 3.70
N TYR A 27 -4.33 11.75 3.53
CA TYR A 27 -2.96 11.94 4.02
C TYR A 27 -2.99 12.71 5.32
N VAL A 28 -2.21 12.28 6.30
CA VAL A 28 -2.18 12.89 7.63
C VAL A 28 -0.75 13.00 8.12
N ILE A 29 -0.44 14.10 8.79
CA ILE A 29 0.81 14.26 9.53
C ILE A 29 0.56 13.94 11.00
N ALA A 30 1.26 12.95 11.52
CA ALA A 30 1.18 12.49 12.91
C ALA A 30 2.55 12.03 13.40
N THR A 31 2.75 11.93 14.71
CA THR A 31 4.01 11.40 15.26
C THR A 31 4.00 9.88 15.36
N SER A 32 2.81 9.25 15.36
CA SER A 32 2.66 7.80 15.33
C SER A 32 1.32 7.35 14.74
N PRO A 33 1.19 6.07 14.30
CA PRO A 33 -0.08 5.49 13.86
C PRO A 33 -1.15 5.50 14.96
N GLU A 34 -0.79 5.31 16.22
CA GLU A 34 -1.73 5.28 17.35
C GLU A 34 -2.40 6.65 17.57
N GLU A 35 -1.61 7.72 17.48
CA GLU A 35 -2.12 9.09 17.52
C GLU A 35 -3.14 9.34 16.41
N LEU A 36 -2.81 8.87 15.19
CA LEU A 36 -3.68 8.98 14.04
C LEU A 36 -5.00 8.23 14.24
N VAL A 37 -4.96 6.96 14.66
CA VAL A 37 -6.16 6.16 14.91
C VAL A 37 -7.04 6.79 15.99
N ALA A 38 -6.44 7.36 17.03
CA ALA A 38 -7.18 8.06 18.08
C ALA A 38 -7.95 9.27 17.50
N ARG A 39 -7.31 10.09 16.66
CA ARG A 39 -7.95 11.26 16.02
C ARG A 39 -9.10 10.87 15.10
N PHE A 40 -8.96 9.81 14.31
CA PHE A 40 -10.03 9.35 13.41
C PHE A 40 -11.21 8.71 14.13
N ARG A 41 -10.96 8.07 15.28
CA ARG A 41 -12.04 7.52 16.12
C ARG A 41 -13.00 8.60 16.59
N ASP A 42 -12.49 9.79 16.93
CA ASP A 42 -13.31 10.93 17.35
C ASP A 42 -14.26 11.44 16.23
N TRP A 43 -14.04 11.01 14.99
CA TRP A 43 -14.83 11.40 13.81
C TRP A 43 -15.71 10.27 13.26
N ASP A 44 -15.92 9.20 14.04
CA ASP A 44 -16.63 7.99 13.59
C ASP A 44 -16.03 7.37 12.31
N PHE A 45 -14.72 7.57 12.09
CA PHE A 45 -13.99 7.03 10.95
C PHE A 45 -13.28 5.74 11.34
N GLU A 46 -13.72 4.64 10.76
CA GLU A 46 -13.09 3.32 10.91
C GLU A 46 -11.90 3.22 9.96
N VAL A 47 -10.69 3.26 10.54
CA VAL A 47 -9.44 3.08 9.79
C VAL A 47 -9.26 1.61 9.42
N THR A 48 -9.13 1.34 8.12
CA THR A 48 -8.91 -0.01 7.59
C THR A 48 -7.44 -0.26 7.20
N SER A 49 -6.69 0.77 6.86
CA SER A 49 -5.26 0.68 6.55
C SER A 49 -4.51 1.97 6.85
N ILE A 50 -3.26 1.84 7.29
CA ILE A 50 -2.33 2.94 7.49
C ILE A 50 -0.97 2.52 6.91
N ALA A 51 -0.32 3.42 6.19
CA ALA A 51 1.08 3.26 5.81
C ALA A 51 1.80 4.61 5.93
N SER A 52 3.04 4.61 6.44
CA SER A 52 3.88 5.80 6.43
C SER A 52 4.56 5.99 5.07
N LEU A 53 5.06 7.21 4.79
CA LEU A 53 5.87 7.46 3.60
C LEU A 53 7.13 6.59 3.63
N ALA A 54 7.69 6.29 4.81
CA ALA A 54 8.81 5.38 4.93
C ALA A 54 8.45 3.95 4.45
N ASP A 55 7.28 3.43 4.84
CA ASP A 55 6.80 2.10 4.42
C ASP A 55 6.54 2.05 2.91
N VAL A 56 5.94 3.10 2.36
CA VAL A 56 5.68 3.22 0.91
C VAL A 56 6.99 3.30 0.15
N ARG A 57 7.97 4.08 0.62
CA ARG A 57 9.30 4.16 0.01
C ARG A 57 10.00 2.81 -0.02
N GLN A 58 10.01 2.10 1.11
CA GLN A 58 10.61 0.77 1.19
C GLN A 58 9.92 -0.20 0.22
N SER A 59 8.59 -0.14 0.13
CA SER A 59 7.83 -0.96 -0.83
C SER A 59 8.21 -0.63 -2.27
N VAL A 60 8.35 0.66 -2.63
CA VAL A 60 8.79 1.08 -3.97
C VAL A 60 10.20 0.59 -4.27
N GLU A 61 11.14 0.66 -3.31
CA GLU A 61 12.50 0.16 -3.50
C GLU A 61 12.52 -1.35 -3.83
N ILE A 62 11.71 -2.14 -3.12
CA ILE A 62 11.56 -3.57 -3.40
C ILE A 62 10.90 -3.82 -4.76
N LEU A 63 9.85 -3.06 -5.09
CA LEU A 63 9.17 -3.18 -6.39
C LEU A 63 10.09 -2.81 -7.56
N ASP A 64 10.96 -1.82 -7.41
CA ASP A 64 11.97 -1.47 -8.42
C ASP A 64 13.05 -2.55 -8.55
N ALA A 65 13.48 -3.14 -7.42
CA ALA A 65 14.41 -4.27 -7.43
C ALA A 65 13.81 -5.50 -8.15
N ILE A 66 12.53 -5.83 -7.91
CA ILE A 66 11.83 -6.90 -8.63
C ILE A 66 11.67 -6.55 -10.12
N ALA A 67 11.31 -5.30 -10.43
CA ALA A 67 11.12 -4.85 -11.80
C ALA A 67 12.42 -4.90 -12.61
N SER A 68 13.53 -4.54 -11.99
CA SER A 68 14.87 -4.56 -12.58
C SER A 68 15.55 -5.93 -12.57
N CYS A 69 14.90 -6.96 -12.02
CA CYS A 69 15.47 -8.30 -11.84
C CYS A 69 16.79 -8.25 -11.04
N SER A 70 16.83 -7.42 -9.99
CA SER A 70 18.00 -7.28 -9.11
C SER A 70 18.38 -8.63 -8.49
N ALA A 71 19.68 -8.89 -8.41
CA ALA A 71 20.20 -10.08 -7.73
C ALA A 71 20.05 -10.03 -6.21
N GLU A 72 19.66 -8.88 -5.65
CA GLU A 72 19.44 -8.69 -4.21
C GLU A 72 18.10 -9.27 -3.73
N VAL A 73 17.16 -9.54 -4.63
CA VAL A 73 15.84 -10.11 -4.30
C VAL A 73 15.80 -11.55 -4.82
N GLY A 74 15.79 -12.51 -3.90
CA GLY A 74 15.66 -13.93 -4.21
C GLY A 74 14.32 -14.28 -4.87
N ALA A 75 14.29 -15.37 -5.64
CA ALA A 75 13.05 -15.86 -6.26
C ALA A 75 12.01 -16.34 -5.24
N GLU A 76 12.44 -16.60 -4.00
CA GLU A 76 11.62 -16.95 -2.85
C GLU A 76 10.99 -15.74 -2.16
N GLU A 77 11.46 -14.52 -2.45
CA GLU A 77 11.01 -13.29 -1.78
C GLU A 77 9.75 -12.67 -2.40
N TYR A 78 9.36 -13.13 -3.59
CA TYR A 78 8.17 -12.66 -4.28
C TYR A 78 7.53 -13.78 -5.11
N LEU A 79 6.24 -13.63 -5.39
CA LEU A 79 5.49 -14.56 -6.22
C LEU A 79 5.62 -14.17 -7.70
N ASP A 80 6.32 -14.97 -8.52
CA ASP A 80 6.48 -14.70 -9.96
C ASP A 80 5.44 -15.46 -10.79
N LEU A 81 4.28 -14.85 -11.07
CA LEU A 81 3.26 -15.43 -11.98
C LEU A 81 3.44 -14.97 -13.43
N PHE A 82 4.32 -13.99 -13.67
CA PHE A 82 4.58 -13.43 -14.98
C PHE A 82 6.10 -13.30 -15.23
N PRO A 83 6.78 -14.45 -15.43
CA PRO A 83 8.22 -14.47 -15.64
C PRO A 83 8.60 -13.79 -16.96
N VAL A 84 9.76 -13.14 -16.96
CA VAL A 84 10.37 -12.50 -18.13
C VAL A 84 11.70 -13.14 -18.47
N GLU A 85 12.21 -12.88 -19.68
CA GLU A 85 13.53 -13.40 -20.06
C GLU A 85 14.66 -12.79 -19.19
N PRO A 86 15.74 -13.54 -18.92
CA PRO A 86 16.88 -13.01 -18.17
C PRO A 86 17.42 -11.71 -18.78
N GLY A 87 17.59 -10.67 -17.96
CA GLY A 87 18.06 -9.36 -18.39
C GLY A 87 16.97 -8.43 -18.94
N GLN A 88 15.73 -8.90 -19.07
CA GLN A 88 14.59 -8.06 -19.41
C GLN A 88 14.00 -7.42 -18.15
N ARG A 89 13.75 -6.10 -18.21
CA ARG A 89 13.05 -5.37 -17.17
C ARG A 89 11.54 -5.65 -17.25
N ARG A 90 10.90 -5.89 -16.11
CA ARG A 90 9.43 -6.00 -16.01
C ARG A 90 8.80 -4.61 -16.08
N GLN A 91 7.60 -4.54 -16.67
CA GLN A 91 6.81 -3.31 -16.67
C GLN A 91 6.30 -3.00 -15.26
N SER A 92 6.28 -1.73 -14.86
CA SER A 92 5.80 -1.32 -13.53
C SER A 92 4.33 -1.68 -13.28
N SER A 93 3.52 -1.79 -14.33
CA SER A 93 2.14 -2.26 -14.26
C SER A 93 2.00 -3.75 -13.96
N ASN A 94 3.09 -4.52 -14.00
CA ASN A 94 3.09 -5.98 -13.89
C ASN A 94 3.80 -6.45 -12.61
N VAL A 95 4.22 -5.53 -11.76
CA VAL A 95 4.87 -5.78 -10.47
C VAL A 95 4.00 -5.14 -9.41
N PHE A 96 3.70 -5.88 -8.34
CA PHE A 96 2.67 -5.53 -7.39
C PHE A 96 3.14 -5.78 -5.96
N THR A 97 2.65 -4.94 -5.05
CA THR A 97 2.55 -5.26 -3.63
C THR A 97 1.10 -5.62 -3.33
N PHE A 98 0.89 -6.54 -2.39
CA PHE A 98 -0.44 -6.96 -1.99
C PHE A 98 -0.51 -7.14 -0.48
N VAL A 99 -1.70 -6.91 0.06
CA VAL A 99 -2.03 -7.12 1.46
C VAL A 99 -3.32 -7.93 1.54
N GLY A 100 -3.37 -8.85 2.49
CA GLY A 100 -4.56 -9.64 2.73
C GLY A 100 -4.42 -10.51 3.95
N LYS A 101 -5.26 -11.55 4.01
CA LYS A 101 -5.30 -12.48 5.13
C LYS A 101 -5.24 -13.91 4.63
N TYR A 102 -4.31 -14.71 5.14
CA TYR A 102 -4.28 -16.12 4.81
C TYR A 102 -5.29 -16.89 5.65
N VAL A 103 -6.27 -17.53 4.99
CA VAL A 103 -7.30 -18.35 5.63
C VAL A 103 -6.92 -19.81 5.39
N GLY A 104 -5.91 -20.28 6.11
CA GLY A 104 -5.44 -21.66 6.03
C GLY A 104 -6.49 -22.64 6.56
N GLY A 105 -7.34 -23.19 5.69
CA GLY A 105 -8.09 -24.44 5.89
C GLY A 105 -9.10 -24.55 7.05
N GLY A 106 -9.25 -23.55 7.92
CA GLY A 106 -10.18 -23.67 9.05
C GLY A 106 -10.38 -22.39 9.85
N ARG A 107 -11.55 -21.76 9.65
CA ARG A 107 -12.15 -20.60 10.37
C ARG A 107 -11.41 -19.27 10.21
N VAL A 108 -12.19 -18.26 9.79
CA VAL A 108 -11.81 -16.84 9.62
C VAL A 108 -11.19 -16.22 10.88
N SER A 109 -11.45 -16.79 12.07
CA SER A 109 -10.92 -16.30 13.35
C SER A 109 -9.41 -16.45 13.53
N GLU A 110 -8.72 -17.24 12.69
CA GLU A 110 -7.26 -17.43 12.75
C GLU A 110 -6.53 -16.81 11.55
N ALA A 111 -7.21 -15.95 10.80
CA ALA A 111 -6.68 -15.36 9.58
C ALA A 111 -5.52 -14.38 9.89
N THR A 112 -4.30 -14.76 9.54
CA THR A 112 -3.10 -13.92 9.74
C THR A 112 -3.01 -12.88 8.63
N ALA A 113 -2.89 -11.61 9.01
CA ALA A 113 -2.61 -10.54 8.05
C ALA A 113 -1.21 -10.73 7.47
N MET A 114 -1.10 -10.70 6.14
CA MET A 114 0.17 -10.80 5.44
C MET A 114 0.23 -9.75 4.34
N ALA A 115 1.45 -9.27 4.10
CA ALA A 115 1.80 -8.47 2.95
C ALA A 115 2.86 -9.22 2.13
N GLY A 116 2.92 -8.96 0.83
CA GLY A 116 3.90 -9.58 -0.03
C GLY A 116 4.03 -8.87 -1.36
N PHE A 117 4.95 -9.36 -2.18
CA PHE A 117 5.23 -8.84 -3.50
C PHE A 117 5.00 -9.93 -4.54
N GLY A 118 4.64 -9.53 -5.75
CA GLY A 118 4.47 -10.48 -6.84
C GLY A 118 4.42 -9.83 -8.21
N THR A 119 4.49 -10.66 -9.22
CA THR A 119 4.34 -10.27 -10.62
C THR A 119 3.12 -10.96 -11.21
N ALA A 120 2.42 -10.27 -12.10
CA ALA A 120 1.28 -10.82 -12.83
C ALA A 120 1.05 -10.00 -14.11
N ALA A 121 0.23 -10.52 -15.02
CA ALA A 121 -0.21 -9.74 -16.19
C ALA A 121 -1.01 -8.50 -15.79
N ASP A 122 -1.81 -8.61 -14.72
CA ASP A 122 -2.59 -7.53 -14.14
C ASP A 122 -2.95 -7.85 -12.67
N ALA A 123 -3.49 -6.87 -11.95
CA ALA A 123 -3.88 -7.02 -10.54
C ALA A 123 -4.97 -8.08 -10.31
N SER A 124 -5.85 -8.30 -11.30
CA SER A 124 -6.93 -9.29 -11.21
C SER A 124 -6.38 -10.70 -11.29
N ALA A 125 -5.40 -10.95 -12.15
CA ALA A 125 -4.71 -12.23 -12.25
C ALA A 125 -3.99 -12.59 -10.94
N LEU A 126 -3.26 -11.63 -10.35
CA LEU A 126 -2.61 -11.82 -9.05
C LEU A 126 -3.64 -12.12 -7.95
N SER A 127 -4.69 -11.30 -7.87
CA SER A 127 -5.75 -11.47 -6.88
C SER A 127 -6.46 -12.81 -7.02
N GLY A 128 -6.73 -13.25 -8.25
CA GLY A 128 -7.38 -14.53 -8.53
C GLY A 128 -6.54 -15.71 -8.08
N TYR A 129 -5.22 -15.68 -8.37
CA TYR A 129 -4.29 -16.68 -7.88
C TYR A 129 -4.25 -16.73 -6.35
N LEU A 130 -4.05 -15.59 -5.69
CA LEU A 130 -3.99 -15.50 -4.22
C LEU A 130 -5.28 -16.06 -3.58
N ARG A 131 -6.46 -15.67 -4.08
CA ARG A 131 -7.74 -16.19 -3.58
C ARG A 131 -7.87 -17.69 -3.76
N SER A 132 -7.44 -18.23 -4.91
CA SER A 132 -7.44 -19.69 -5.13
C SER A 132 -6.51 -20.45 -4.17
N ALA A 133 -5.47 -19.79 -3.67
CA ALA A 133 -4.55 -20.32 -2.68
C ALA A 133 -5.06 -20.18 -1.22
N GLY A 134 -6.27 -19.64 -1.03
CA GLY A 134 -6.85 -19.42 0.30
C GLY A 134 -6.49 -18.08 0.94
N PHE A 135 -6.01 -17.13 0.14
CA PHE A 135 -5.69 -15.78 0.60
C PHE A 135 -6.83 -14.81 0.33
N ASP A 136 -7.38 -14.21 1.38
CA ASP A 136 -8.36 -13.13 1.26
C ASP A 136 -7.64 -11.81 0.95
N VAL A 137 -7.65 -11.44 -0.32
CA VAL A 137 -6.97 -10.25 -0.85
C VAL A 137 -7.74 -9.00 -0.47
N LEU A 138 -7.10 -8.13 0.32
CA LEU A 138 -7.67 -6.84 0.76
C LEU A 138 -7.22 -5.70 -0.14
N SER A 139 -5.97 -5.72 -0.61
CA SER A 139 -5.43 -4.70 -1.49
C SER A 139 -4.35 -5.27 -2.40
N VAL A 140 -4.32 -4.78 -3.64
CA VAL A 140 -3.24 -5.00 -4.60
C VAL A 140 -2.93 -3.65 -5.22
N MET A 141 -1.66 -3.29 -5.24
CA MET A 141 -1.18 -2.02 -5.78
C MET A 141 0.02 -2.29 -6.69
N SER A 142 -0.03 -1.80 -7.92
CA SER A 142 1.06 -1.89 -8.87
C SER A 142 2.24 -0.99 -8.48
N HIS A 143 3.41 -1.26 -9.05
CA HIS A 143 4.58 -0.40 -8.88
C HIS A 143 4.33 1.02 -9.41
N SER A 144 3.58 1.18 -10.51
CA SER A 144 3.15 2.50 -10.98
C SER A 144 2.30 3.25 -9.95
N GLU A 145 1.30 2.60 -9.37
CA GLU A 145 0.44 3.22 -8.36
C GLU A 145 1.21 3.54 -7.07
N ALA A 146 2.16 2.68 -6.68
CA ALA A 146 3.02 2.92 -5.53
C ALA A 146 3.95 4.13 -5.73
N LEU A 147 4.47 4.33 -6.96
CA LEU A 147 5.26 5.52 -7.32
C LEU A 147 4.41 6.79 -7.26
N ASP A 148 3.18 6.75 -7.76
CA ASP A 148 2.25 7.88 -7.71
C ASP A 148 1.89 8.21 -6.26
N LEU A 149 1.56 7.21 -5.45
CA LEU A 149 1.28 7.37 -4.01
C LEU A 149 2.48 7.98 -3.27
N GLN A 150 3.69 7.49 -3.53
CA GLN A 150 4.92 8.04 -2.96
C GLN A 150 5.11 9.52 -3.35
N ALA A 151 4.86 9.87 -4.62
CA ALA A 151 4.97 11.23 -5.10
C ALA A 151 3.96 12.15 -4.39
N GLU A 152 2.71 11.72 -4.24
CA GLU A 152 1.66 12.47 -3.53
C GLU A 152 2.00 12.66 -2.05
N MET A 153 2.41 11.61 -1.34
CA MET A 153 2.83 11.70 0.05
C MET A 153 4.06 12.61 0.22
N ARG A 154 4.96 12.65 -0.77
CA ARG A 154 6.11 13.55 -0.75
C ARG A 154 5.70 15.02 -0.92
N LEU A 155 4.64 15.33 -1.65
CA LEU A 155 4.08 16.68 -1.72
C LEU A 155 3.56 17.12 -0.35
N VAL A 156 2.85 16.24 0.35
CA VAL A 156 2.40 16.46 1.74
C VAL A 156 3.60 16.67 2.67
N ALA A 157 4.65 15.85 2.54
CA ALA A 157 5.87 15.99 3.33
C ALA A 157 6.60 17.33 3.13
N CYS A 158 6.41 17.98 1.97
CA CYS A 158 6.98 19.27 1.63
C CYS A 158 6.06 20.46 1.97
N ASP A 159 4.91 20.21 2.62
CA ASP A 159 3.89 21.22 2.92
C ASP A 159 3.41 21.97 1.65
N ALA A 160 3.50 21.31 0.49
CA ALA A 160 3.10 21.90 -0.79
C ALA A 160 1.57 22.07 -0.91
N LEU A 161 0.81 21.52 0.04
CA LEU A 161 -0.65 21.54 0.13
C LEU A 161 -1.16 22.30 1.38
N ALA A 162 -0.29 23.05 2.06
CA ALA A 162 -0.60 23.72 3.34
C ALA A 162 -1.80 24.68 3.32
N ASP A 163 -2.04 25.32 2.17
CA ASP A 163 -3.13 26.30 2.00
C ASP A 163 -4.52 25.64 1.87
N GLU A 164 -4.60 24.31 1.74
CA GLU A 164 -5.84 23.53 1.82
C GLU A 164 -5.97 22.96 3.25
N ALA A 165 -6.44 23.82 4.15
CA ALA A 165 -6.50 23.66 5.59
C ALA A 165 -6.82 22.22 6.11
N HIS A 166 -5.99 21.77 7.05
CA HIS A 166 -6.14 20.55 7.88
C HIS A 166 -6.14 19.26 7.06
N LEU A 167 -4.93 18.79 6.72
CA LEU A 167 -4.59 17.59 5.95
C LEU A 167 -5.29 16.32 6.45
N VAL A 168 -6.56 16.20 6.08
CA VAL A 168 -7.32 14.98 5.87
C VAL A 168 -7.99 15.21 4.52
N ASN A 169 -7.22 15.04 3.46
CA ASN A 169 -7.77 15.13 2.11
C ASN A 169 -8.53 13.84 1.82
N LEU A 170 -9.84 13.82 2.15
CA LEU A 170 -10.73 12.69 1.88
C LEU A 170 -10.89 12.51 0.36
N LYS A 171 -10.00 11.73 -0.24
CA LYS A 171 -10.16 11.29 -1.63
C LYS A 171 -11.21 10.18 -1.68
N GLU A 172 -12.09 10.24 -2.69
CA GLU A 172 -12.88 9.08 -3.07
C GLU A 172 -11.93 8.04 -3.67
N LEU A 173 -12.00 6.80 -3.19
CA LEU A 173 -11.25 5.66 -3.71
C LEU A 173 -12.05 4.95 -4.80
#